data_AF-A0A6J6WFF1-F1
#
_entry.id   AF-A0A6J6WFF1-F1
#
_cell.length_a   1.000
_cell.length_b   1.000
_cell.length_c   1.000
_cell.angle_alpha   90.00
_cell.angle_beta   90.00
_cell.angle_gamma   90.00
#
_symmetry.space_group_name_H-M   'P 1'
#
loop_
_entity.id
_entity.type
_entity.pdbx_description
1 polymer ?
#
loop_
_entity_poly.entity_id
_entity_poly.type
_entity_poly.pdbx_seq_one_letter_code
_entity_poly.pdbx_strand_id
1 'polypeptide(L)'
;MLFSLGFIAMFTLGGLSGVTHSIVPADTQQTDTYYVVAHFHYVLFGGLIFAILGGIVFWFPKMFGRMMNEKLGKTSFWLIFLGFNLTFFPMHFLGLTGMPRRTYRYSEGLGWDTLNMVVTAGSFLIAFAVLLFVTNVVWSWKRGPLSGPDPWDARTLEWSIPSPAPAYNFAVVPQVEARDDFWHRKYTEDDEGRLVRLPDVEVDPATSVDVSKIHLPSPSYFPLVLAAGLPVIGYAAVFKSPWLAVPGVLLLLFGMYGWAIEPGTQEG
;
A
#
# COMPACT_ATOMS: atom_id res chain seq x y z
N MET A 1 12.81 4.43 3.87
CA MET A 1 13.16 4.29 5.31
C MET A 1 12.23 5.01 6.28
N LEU A 2 11.96 6.32 6.15
CA LEU A 2 11.14 7.05 7.15
C LEU A 2 9.79 6.39 7.45
N PHE A 3 9.02 6.04 6.41
CA PHE A 3 7.75 5.34 6.58
C PHE A 3 7.88 3.99 7.29
N SER A 4 8.94 3.22 7.02
CA SER A 4 9.22 1.94 7.70
C SER A 4 9.54 2.14 9.18
N LEU A 5 10.30 3.19 9.53
CA LEU A 5 10.57 3.53 10.93
C LEU A 5 9.31 4.03 11.64
N GLY A 6 8.50 4.85 10.95
CA GLY A 6 7.18 5.27 11.42
C GLY A 6 6.24 4.10 11.66
N PHE A 7 6.22 3.11 10.75
CA PHE A 7 5.50 1.85 10.92
C PHE A 7 5.90 1.15 12.20
N ILE A 8 7.20 0.90 12.42
CA ILE A 8 7.69 0.21 13.62
C ILE A 8 7.24 0.97 14.88
N ALA A 9 7.42 2.29 14.91
CA ALA A 9 7.06 3.10 16.06
C ALA A 9 5.55 3.08 16.35
N MET A 10 4.70 3.35 15.36
CA MET A 10 3.25 3.42 15.54
C MET A 10 2.64 2.05 15.81
N PHE A 11 3.08 1.01 15.11
CA PHE A 11 2.62 -0.34 15.33
C PHE A 11 2.99 -0.85 16.73
N THR A 12 4.19 -0.51 17.22
CA THR A 12 4.61 -0.85 18.59
C THR A 12 3.70 -0.17 19.62
N LEU A 13 3.46 1.13 19.49
CA LEU A 13 2.55 1.85 20.40
C LEU A 13 1.13 1.29 20.36
N GLY A 14 0.62 0.95 19.18
CA GLY A 14 -0.67 0.29 19.01
C GLY A 14 -0.72 -1.10 19.63
N GLY A 15 0.35 -1.88 19.47
CA GLY A 15 0.48 -3.20 20.10
C GLY A 15 0.42 -3.11 21.62
N LEU A 16 1.11 -2.12 22.21
CA LEU A 16 1.10 -1.89 23.66
C LEU A 16 -0.30 -1.56 24.19
N SER A 17 -1.07 -0.70 23.51
CA SER A 17 -2.47 -0.46 23.91
C SER A 17 -3.37 -1.67 23.67
N GLY A 18 -3.08 -2.47 22.64
CA GLY A 18 -3.82 -3.70 22.30
C GLY A 18 -3.73 -4.79 23.36
N VAL A 19 -2.58 -4.93 24.01
CA VAL A 19 -2.41 -5.90 25.11
C VAL A 19 -3.43 -5.63 26.22
N THR A 20 -3.79 -4.36 26.49
CA THR A 20 -4.77 -4.05 27.54
C THR A 20 -6.18 -4.53 27.20
N HIS A 21 -6.57 -4.56 25.93
CA HIS A 21 -7.84 -5.14 25.48
C HIS A 21 -7.94 -6.66 25.68
N SER A 22 -6.81 -7.36 25.80
CA SER A 22 -6.81 -8.80 26.10
C SER A 22 -7.09 -9.11 27.58
N ILE A 23 -7.13 -8.08 28.43
CA ILE A 23 -7.34 -8.20 29.87
C ILE A 23 -8.81 -7.86 30.18
N VAL A 24 -9.63 -8.87 30.47
CA VAL A 24 -11.09 -8.73 30.62
C VAL A 24 -11.51 -7.56 31.53
N PRO A 25 -10.95 -7.36 32.75
CA PRO A 25 -11.35 -6.22 33.58
C PRO A 25 -10.98 -4.85 33.01
N ALA A 26 -9.93 -4.74 32.19
CA ALA A 26 -9.58 -3.49 31.52
C ALA A 26 -10.49 -3.26 30.31
N ASP A 27 -10.76 -4.31 29.53
CA ASP A 27 -11.62 -4.22 28.36
C ASP A 27 -13.06 -3.86 28.75
N THR A 28 -13.60 -4.35 29.87
CA THR A 28 -14.94 -3.95 30.33
C THR A 28 -15.08 -2.44 30.59
N GLN A 29 -13.98 -1.74 30.90
CA GLN A 29 -13.97 -0.28 31.05
C GLN A 29 -13.72 0.45 29.72
N GLN A 30 -12.89 -0.12 28.85
CA GLN A 30 -12.44 0.53 27.61
C GLN A 30 -13.34 0.25 26.41
N THR A 31 -14.08 -0.86 26.44
CA THR A 31 -14.93 -1.30 25.33
C THR A 31 -15.96 -0.22 24.98
N ASP A 32 -16.25 -0.10 23.68
CA ASP A 32 -17.11 0.95 23.12
C ASP A 32 -16.70 2.41 23.44
N THR A 33 -15.47 2.67 23.92
CA THR A 33 -14.93 4.02 24.08
C THR A 33 -13.99 4.41 22.95
N TYR A 34 -13.54 5.67 22.96
CA TYR A 34 -12.47 6.17 22.09
C TYR A 34 -11.13 5.44 22.28
N TYR A 35 -10.93 4.67 23.37
CA TYR A 35 -9.70 3.89 23.59
C TYR A 35 -9.53 2.80 22.53
N VAL A 36 -10.61 2.05 22.24
CA VAL A 36 -10.64 1.03 21.18
C VAL A 36 -10.38 1.67 19.81
N VAL A 37 -10.96 2.86 19.59
CA VAL A 37 -10.76 3.61 18.34
C VAL A 37 -9.28 3.99 18.20
N ALA A 38 -8.66 4.52 19.25
CA ALA A 38 -7.26 4.90 19.27
C ALA A 38 -6.35 3.69 18.98
N HIS A 39 -6.52 2.59 19.73
CA HIS A 39 -5.75 1.36 19.55
C HIS A 39 -5.81 0.86 18.09
N PHE A 40 -7.03 0.69 17.56
CA PHE A 40 -7.21 0.14 16.22
C PHE A 40 -6.59 1.03 15.14
N HIS A 41 -6.64 2.36 15.29
CA HIS A 41 -6.01 3.26 14.34
C HIS A 41 -4.48 3.22 14.44
N TYR A 42 -3.88 3.04 15.62
CA TYR A 42 -2.43 2.82 15.74
C TYR A 42 -1.95 1.56 15.02
N VAL A 43 -2.70 0.45 15.09
CA VAL A 43 -2.29 -0.79 14.41
C VAL A 43 -2.68 -0.81 12.94
N LEU A 44 -3.89 -0.40 12.57
CA LEU A 44 -4.35 -0.41 11.19
C LEU A 44 -3.75 0.77 10.43
N PHE A 45 -3.98 2.00 10.85
CA PHE A 45 -3.49 3.16 10.10
C PHE A 45 -1.99 3.36 10.34
N GLY A 46 -1.54 3.38 11.59
CA GLY A 46 -0.12 3.48 11.93
C GLY A 46 0.72 2.31 11.42
N GLY A 47 0.12 1.12 11.28
CA GLY A 47 0.73 -0.04 10.63
C GLY A 47 0.57 -0.04 9.11
N LEU A 48 -0.60 -0.46 8.63
CA LEU A 48 -0.88 -0.70 7.22
C LEU A 48 -0.63 0.52 6.33
N ILE A 49 -1.12 1.72 6.71
CA ILE A 49 -1.00 2.89 5.83
C ILE A 49 0.45 3.35 5.71
N PHE A 50 1.23 3.36 6.81
CA PHE A 50 2.66 3.69 6.73
C PHE A 50 3.41 2.67 5.86
N ALA A 51 3.10 1.39 5.96
CA ALA A 51 3.68 0.36 5.11
C ALA A 51 3.31 0.57 3.63
N ILE A 52 2.04 0.86 3.32
CA ILE A 52 1.58 1.15 1.95
C ILE A 52 2.28 2.39 1.39
N LEU A 53 2.33 3.50 2.14
CA LEU A 53 3.01 4.72 1.68
C LEU A 53 4.51 4.49 1.48
N GLY A 54 5.15 3.73 2.38
CA GLY A 54 6.54 3.31 2.24
C GLY A 54 6.76 2.46 0.98
N GLY A 55 5.86 1.52 0.70
CA GLY A 55 5.88 0.69 -0.50
C GLY A 55 5.67 1.50 -1.77
N ILE A 56 4.73 2.46 -1.77
CA ILE A 56 4.54 3.38 -2.88
C ILE A 56 5.84 4.12 -3.17
N VAL A 57 6.47 4.73 -2.16
CA VAL A 57 7.75 5.46 -2.37
C VAL A 57 8.86 4.52 -2.87
N PHE A 58 8.96 3.31 -2.30
CA PHE A 58 9.99 2.35 -2.67
C PHE A 58 9.85 1.87 -4.11
N TRP A 59 8.65 1.46 -4.54
CA TRP A 59 8.40 0.94 -5.89
C TRP A 59 7.94 2.00 -6.90
N PHE A 60 7.80 3.27 -6.52
CA PHE A 60 7.44 4.35 -7.44
C PHE A 60 8.36 4.41 -8.67
N PRO A 61 9.70 4.33 -8.53
CA PRO A 61 10.59 4.29 -9.68
C PRO A 61 10.35 3.09 -10.59
N LYS A 62 10.06 1.92 -10.03
CA LYS A 62 9.79 0.70 -10.80
C LYS A 62 8.48 0.80 -11.58
N MET A 63 7.46 1.45 -11.04
CA MET A 63 6.16 1.64 -11.72
C MET A 63 6.21 2.72 -12.81
N PHE A 64 6.96 3.81 -12.59
CA PHE A 64 6.86 5.00 -13.43
C PHE A 64 8.16 5.42 -14.13
N GLY A 65 9.28 4.74 -13.87
CA GLY A 65 10.61 5.07 -14.42
C GLY A 65 11.19 6.40 -13.94
N ARG A 66 10.63 6.98 -12.86
CA ARG A 66 10.98 8.31 -12.35
C ARG A 66 11.12 8.32 -10.84
N MET A 67 11.93 9.23 -10.31
CA MET A 67 12.07 9.45 -8.88
C MET A 67 11.03 10.43 -8.34
N MET A 68 10.60 10.19 -7.10
CA MET A 68 9.77 11.15 -6.36
C MET A 68 10.59 12.35 -5.86
N ASN A 69 9.94 13.49 -5.63
CA ASN A 69 10.58 14.59 -4.92
C ASN A 69 10.81 14.24 -3.45
N GLU A 70 12.07 14.06 -3.06
CA GLU A 70 12.48 13.71 -1.69
C GLU A 70 12.06 14.75 -0.65
N LYS A 71 12.14 16.05 -0.96
CA LYS A 71 11.76 17.10 -0.02
C LYS A 71 10.26 17.03 0.30
N LEU A 72 9.43 16.94 -0.73
CA LEU A 72 7.97 16.79 -0.56
C LEU A 72 7.61 15.47 0.12
N GLY A 73 8.33 14.38 -0.20
CA GLY A 73 8.14 13.08 0.43
C GLY A 73 8.41 13.11 1.94
N LYS A 74 9.54 13.68 2.35
CA LYS A 74 9.92 13.85 3.76
C LYS A 74 8.97 14.80 4.50
N THR A 75 8.57 15.91 3.87
CA THR A 75 7.58 16.82 4.47
C THR A 75 6.23 16.12 4.66
N SER A 76 5.75 15.40 3.66
CA SER A 76 4.49 14.64 3.76
C SER A 76 4.57 13.60 4.88
N PHE A 77 5.67 12.86 4.97
CA PHE A 77 5.90 11.91 6.06
C PHE A 77 5.77 12.57 7.44
N TRP A 78 6.48 13.67 7.69
CA TRP A 78 6.45 14.31 9.01
C TRP A 78 5.08 14.87 9.36
N LEU A 79 4.37 15.46 8.39
CA LEU A 79 3.02 15.97 8.60
C LEU A 79 2.02 14.83 8.88
N ILE A 80 2.14 13.70 8.16
CA ILE A 80 1.33 12.50 8.45
C ILE A 80 1.67 11.97 9.84
N PHE A 81 2.94 11.82 10.18
CA PHE A 81 3.40 11.30 11.47
C PHE A 81 2.92 12.15 12.66
N LEU A 82 3.07 13.47 12.56
CA LEU A 82 2.62 14.41 13.58
C LEU A 82 1.10 14.47 13.65
N GLY A 83 0.42 14.61 12.52
CA GLY A 83 -1.05 14.62 12.45
C GLY A 83 -1.65 13.34 13.00
N PHE A 84 -1.04 12.19 12.71
CA PHE A 84 -1.44 10.88 13.23
C PHE A 84 -1.41 10.84 14.75
N ASN A 85 -0.28 11.22 15.37
CA ASN A 85 -0.18 11.25 16.82
C ASN A 85 -1.10 12.31 17.44
N LEU A 86 -1.22 13.50 16.85
CA LEU A 86 -2.17 14.52 17.32
C LEU A 86 -3.63 14.06 17.23
N THR A 87 -3.96 13.20 16.27
CA THR A 87 -5.32 12.67 16.11
C THR A 87 -5.60 11.54 17.08
N PHE A 88 -4.75 10.51 17.12
CA PHE A 88 -5.10 9.25 17.77
C PHE A 88 -4.49 9.10 19.16
N PHE A 89 -3.38 9.79 19.46
CA PHE A 89 -2.81 9.74 20.81
C PHE A 89 -3.79 10.30 21.85
N PRO A 90 -4.39 11.50 21.65
CA PRO A 90 -5.36 12.05 22.59
C PRO A 90 -6.61 11.19 22.78
N MET A 91 -6.99 10.40 21.76
CA MET A 91 -8.15 9.51 21.85
C MET A 91 -7.99 8.43 22.93
N HIS A 92 -6.77 8.01 23.28
CA HIS A 92 -6.57 7.10 24.41
C HIS A 92 -7.05 7.76 25.71
N PHE A 93 -6.73 9.03 25.95
CA PHE A 93 -7.18 9.75 27.14
C PHE A 93 -8.68 10.05 27.10
N LEU A 94 -9.24 10.39 25.95
CA LEU A 94 -10.70 10.52 25.77
C LEU A 94 -11.41 9.20 26.11
N GLY A 95 -10.87 8.07 25.66
CA GLY A 95 -11.40 6.75 25.99
C GLY A 95 -11.33 6.43 27.48
N LEU A 96 -10.19 6.69 28.13
CA LEU A 96 -10.01 6.46 29.57
C LEU A 96 -10.90 7.37 30.44
N THR A 97 -11.27 8.56 29.94
CA THR A 97 -12.23 9.47 30.59
C THR A 97 -13.69 9.15 30.23
N GLY A 98 -13.94 8.03 29.55
CA GLY A 98 -15.27 7.48 29.32
C GLY A 98 -15.98 8.01 28.07
N MET A 99 -15.28 8.66 27.14
CA MET A 99 -15.90 9.15 25.90
C MET A 99 -16.33 7.97 24.99
N PRO A 100 -17.64 7.76 24.75
CA PRO A 100 -18.12 6.64 23.93
C PRO A 100 -17.88 6.90 22.44
N ARG A 101 -17.50 5.85 21.70
CA ARG A 101 -17.43 5.91 20.23
C ARG A 101 -18.82 6.07 19.62
N ARG A 102 -18.88 6.55 18.36
CA ARG A 102 -20.13 6.75 17.60
C ARG A 102 -21.08 7.80 18.21
N THR A 103 -20.52 8.75 18.94
CA THR A 103 -21.24 9.88 19.55
C THR A 103 -21.06 11.11 18.67
N TYR A 104 -22.13 11.61 18.04
CA TYR A 104 -22.05 12.79 17.17
C TYR A 104 -22.08 14.13 17.92
N ARG A 105 -22.60 14.14 19.16
CA ARG A 105 -22.64 15.29 20.06
C ARG A 105 -22.52 14.81 21.51
N TYR A 106 -21.78 15.55 22.32
CA TYR A 106 -21.64 15.32 23.75
C TYR A 106 -21.95 16.61 24.53
N SER A 107 -22.26 16.48 25.82
CA SER A 107 -22.57 17.62 26.68
C SER A 107 -21.31 18.39 27.08
N GLU A 108 -21.45 19.69 27.30
CA GLU A 108 -20.37 20.54 27.84
C GLU A 108 -20.03 20.14 29.29
N GLY A 109 -18.81 20.46 29.73
CA GLY A 109 -18.37 20.24 31.11
C GLY A 109 -17.88 18.82 31.43
N LEU A 110 -17.85 17.93 30.44
CA LEU A 110 -17.31 16.57 30.59
C LEU A 110 -15.76 16.51 30.50
N GLY A 111 -15.10 17.63 30.21
CA GLY A 111 -13.64 17.72 30.09
C GLY A 111 -13.08 17.18 28.77
N TRP A 112 -13.94 16.85 27.80
CA TRP A 112 -13.55 16.26 26.52
C TRP A 112 -13.25 17.29 25.42
N ASP A 113 -13.65 18.55 25.61
CA ASP A 113 -13.64 19.60 24.58
C ASP A 113 -12.25 19.85 23.99
N THR A 114 -11.27 20.11 24.85
CA THR A 114 -9.90 20.43 24.44
C THR A 114 -9.25 19.29 23.67
N LEU A 115 -9.35 18.06 24.18
CA LEU A 115 -8.76 16.91 23.51
C LEU A 115 -9.47 16.63 22.18
N ASN A 116 -10.81 16.74 22.10
CA ASN A 116 -11.52 16.59 20.82
C ASN A 116 -11.13 17.66 19.80
N MET A 117 -10.88 18.90 20.24
CA MET A 117 -10.38 19.96 19.36
C MET A 117 -9.00 19.61 18.80
N VAL A 118 -8.08 19.11 19.64
CA VAL A 118 -6.74 18.65 19.20
C VAL A 118 -6.85 17.49 18.22
N VAL A 119 -7.70 16.51 18.53
CA VAL A 119 -7.99 15.38 17.63
C VAL A 119 -8.44 15.87 16.25
N THR A 120 -9.34 16.86 16.24
CA THR A 120 -9.88 17.43 15.00
C THR A 120 -8.82 18.19 14.20
N ALA A 121 -7.99 19.00 14.88
CA ALA A 121 -6.88 19.69 14.22
C ALA A 121 -5.86 18.70 13.63
N GLY A 122 -5.57 17.61 14.36
CA GLY A 122 -4.73 16.52 13.89
C GLY A 122 -5.29 15.86 12.63
N SER A 123 -6.61 15.63 12.57
CA SER A 123 -7.23 14.93 11.42
C SER A 123 -7.18 15.79 10.15
N PHE A 124 -7.41 17.11 10.26
CA PHE A 124 -7.21 18.04 9.16
C PHE A 124 -5.74 18.11 8.71
N LEU A 125 -4.79 18.03 9.65
CA LEU A 125 -3.37 17.97 9.32
C LEU A 125 -3.03 16.71 8.52
N ILE A 126 -3.59 15.54 8.89
CA ILE A 126 -3.44 14.30 8.12
C ILE A 126 -4.01 14.49 6.71
N ALA A 127 -5.22 15.03 6.58
CA ALA A 127 -5.87 15.23 5.28
C ALA A 127 -5.01 16.12 4.36
N PHE A 128 -4.46 17.22 4.88
CA PHE A 128 -3.53 18.07 4.16
C PHE A 128 -2.23 17.34 3.78
N ALA A 129 -1.68 16.54 4.69
CA ALA A 129 -0.45 15.80 4.46
C ALA A 129 -0.61 14.70 3.39
N VAL A 130 -1.76 14.02 3.37
CA VAL A 130 -2.12 13.05 2.31
C VAL A 130 -2.28 13.75 0.98
N LEU A 131 -2.93 14.93 0.94
CA LEU A 131 -3.02 15.73 -0.29
C LEU A 131 -1.63 16.13 -0.81
N LEU A 132 -0.71 16.51 0.08
CA LEU A 132 0.67 16.83 -0.28
C LEU A 132 1.40 15.59 -0.85
N PHE A 133 1.21 14.42 -0.25
CA PHE A 133 1.78 13.16 -0.73
C PHE A 133 1.25 12.80 -2.12
N VAL A 134 -0.07 12.85 -2.33
CA VAL A 134 -0.71 12.59 -3.63
C VAL A 134 -0.23 13.58 -4.69
N THR A 135 -0.10 14.86 -4.32
CA THR A 135 0.45 15.89 -5.20
C THR A 135 1.89 15.54 -5.61
N ASN A 136 2.71 15.05 -4.69
CA ASN A 136 4.07 14.60 -4.99
C ASN A 136 4.08 13.41 -5.96
N VAL A 137 3.21 12.42 -5.76
CA VAL A 137 3.05 11.27 -6.65
C VAL A 137 2.70 11.73 -8.07
N VAL A 138 1.65 12.55 -8.22
CA VAL A 138 1.19 13.03 -9.54
C VAL A 138 2.22 13.92 -10.23
N TRP A 139 2.87 14.82 -9.48
CA TRP A 139 3.89 15.71 -10.02
C TRP A 139 5.13 14.93 -10.46
N SER A 140 5.61 14.00 -9.63
CA SER A 140 6.80 13.18 -9.91
C SER A 140 6.58 12.22 -11.07
N TRP A 141 5.36 11.70 -11.24
CA TRP A 141 5.03 10.84 -12.37
C TRP A 141 5.16 11.59 -13.70
N LYS A 142 4.79 12.87 -13.72
CA LYS A 142 4.87 13.70 -14.92
C LYS A 142 6.23 14.36 -15.14
N ARG A 143 6.94 14.71 -14.07
CA ARG A 143 8.11 15.63 -14.11
C ARG A 143 9.33 15.18 -13.30
N GLY A 144 9.27 14.06 -12.59
CA GLY A 144 10.39 13.54 -11.81
C GLY A 144 11.58 13.14 -12.70
N PRO A 145 12.82 13.17 -12.18
CA PRO A 145 13.99 12.73 -12.95
C PRO A 145 13.92 11.22 -13.20
N LEU A 146 14.56 10.75 -14.28
CA LEU A 146 14.61 9.33 -14.62
C LEU A 146 15.39 8.55 -13.54
N SER A 147 14.89 7.37 -13.15
CA SER A 147 15.43 6.62 -12.01
C SER A 147 16.54 5.62 -12.35
N GLY A 148 16.61 5.15 -13.60
CA GLY A 148 17.35 3.94 -13.93
C GLY A 148 16.67 2.66 -13.38
N PRO A 149 17.28 1.48 -13.64
CA PRO A 149 16.72 0.18 -13.23
C PRO A 149 16.75 -0.05 -11.71
N ASP A 150 17.83 0.38 -11.04
CA ASP A 150 18.08 0.19 -9.60
C ASP A 150 18.50 1.50 -8.91
N PRO A 151 17.56 2.41 -8.61
CA PRO A 151 17.86 3.69 -7.96
C PRO A 151 18.24 3.57 -6.47
N TRP A 152 18.02 2.41 -5.86
CA TRP A 152 18.17 2.20 -4.42
C TRP A 152 19.36 1.32 -4.05
N ASP A 153 20.10 0.82 -5.05
CA ASP A 153 21.06 -0.27 -4.86
C ASP A 153 20.41 -1.44 -4.10
N ALA A 154 19.24 -1.88 -4.58
CA ALA A 154 18.40 -2.85 -3.89
C ALA A 154 18.88 -4.29 -4.11
N ARG A 155 18.28 -5.24 -3.38
CA ARG A 155 18.80 -6.62 -3.25
C ARG A 155 18.11 -7.67 -4.10
N THR A 156 16.92 -7.34 -4.60
CA THR A 156 15.98 -8.31 -5.16
C THR A 156 15.80 -8.13 -6.66
N LEU A 157 15.30 -9.18 -7.33
CA LEU A 157 15.32 -9.30 -8.79
C LEU A 157 14.52 -8.23 -9.52
N GLU A 158 13.50 -7.63 -8.91
CA GLU A 158 12.71 -6.57 -9.57
C GLU A 158 13.57 -5.36 -9.95
N TRP A 159 14.72 -5.17 -9.28
CA TRP A 159 15.67 -4.10 -9.55
C TRP A 159 16.72 -4.47 -10.62
N SER A 160 16.75 -5.72 -11.07
CA SER A 160 17.66 -6.19 -12.13
C SER A 160 17.16 -5.88 -13.55
N ILE A 161 15.90 -5.45 -13.70
CA ILE A 161 15.27 -5.13 -14.99
C ILE A 161 15.03 -3.62 -15.11
N PRO A 162 14.75 -3.09 -16.33
CA PRO A 162 14.44 -1.68 -16.54
C PRO A 162 13.29 -1.15 -15.67
N SER A 163 13.20 0.18 -15.60
CA SER A 163 12.14 0.91 -14.92
C SER A 163 11.52 1.92 -15.91
N PRO A 164 10.25 1.78 -16.32
CA PRO A 164 9.29 0.74 -15.92
C PRO A 164 9.66 -0.67 -16.40
N ALA A 165 9.12 -1.68 -15.74
CA ALA A 165 9.31 -3.06 -16.16
C ALA A 165 8.69 -3.29 -17.56
N PRO A 166 9.37 -4.01 -18.47
CA PRO A 166 8.78 -4.40 -19.75
C PRO A 166 7.62 -5.39 -19.52
N ALA A 167 6.70 -5.52 -20.48
CA ALA A 167 5.52 -6.39 -20.35
C ALA A 167 5.85 -7.86 -20.05
N TYR A 168 7.01 -8.34 -20.53
CA TYR A 168 7.51 -9.69 -20.29
C TYR A 168 8.29 -9.84 -18.97
N ASN A 169 8.52 -8.76 -18.22
CA ASN A 169 9.39 -8.67 -17.05
C ASN A 169 10.84 -9.09 -17.34
N PHE A 170 11.13 -10.39 -17.38
CA PHE A 170 12.47 -10.95 -17.60
C PHE A 170 12.53 -11.62 -18.98
N ALA A 171 13.51 -11.24 -19.81
CA ALA A 171 13.71 -11.87 -21.12
C ALA A 171 14.23 -13.31 -21.00
N VAL A 172 15.03 -13.58 -19.97
CA VAL A 172 15.51 -14.91 -19.59
C VAL A 172 15.08 -15.17 -18.16
N VAL A 173 14.56 -16.36 -17.87
CA VAL A 173 14.17 -16.76 -16.52
C VAL A 173 15.42 -16.72 -15.61
N PRO A 174 15.43 -15.88 -14.56
CA PRO A 174 16.59 -15.76 -13.68
C PRO A 174 16.79 -17.07 -12.90
N GLN A 175 18.03 -17.56 -12.90
CA GLN A 175 18.45 -18.61 -11.97
C GLN A 175 18.79 -17.96 -10.63
N VAL A 176 18.23 -18.48 -9.54
CA VAL A 176 18.35 -17.91 -8.19
C VAL A 176 19.14 -18.89 -7.34
N GLU A 177 20.31 -18.47 -6.88
CA GLU A 177 21.23 -19.32 -6.09
C GLU A 177 21.27 -18.93 -4.61
N ALA A 178 20.81 -17.72 -4.27
CA ALA A 178 20.78 -17.19 -2.92
C ALA A 178 19.49 -16.42 -2.62
N ARG A 179 19.25 -16.12 -1.34
CA ARG A 179 18.08 -15.34 -0.89
C ARG A 179 18.05 -13.94 -1.49
N ASP A 180 19.18 -13.24 -1.46
CA ASP A 180 19.38 -11.91 -2.04
C ASP A 180 20.24 -12.03 -3.32
N ASP A 181 19.81 -12.84 -4.27
CA ASP A 181 20.58 -13.21 -5.46
C ASP A 181 21.11 -12.00 -6.25
N PHE A 182 20.28 -10.97 -6.47
CA PHE A 182 20.71 -9.76 -7.18
C PHE A 182 21.75 -8.96 -6.39
N TRP A 183 21.76 -9.04 -5.06
CA TRP A 183 22.83 -8.47 -4.24
C TRP A 183 24.16 -9.19 -4.47
N HIS A 184 24.17 -10.52 -4.49
CA HIS A 184 25.38 -11.33 -4.72
C HIS A 184 25.93 -11.22 -6.14
N ARG A 185 25.10 -10.83 -7.13
CA ARG A 185 25.59 -10.47 -8.47
C ARG A 185 26.34 -9.14 -8.51
N LYS A 186 26.04 -8.23 -7.57
CA LYS A 186 26.65 -6.90 -7.50
C LYS A 186 27.81 -6.83 -6.51
N TYR A 187 27.80 -7.66 -5.47
CA TYR A 187 28.76 -7.60 -4.37
C TYR A 187 29.30 -8.98 -4.01
N THR A 188 30.59 -9.02 -3.73
CA THR A 188 31.29 -10.17 -3.12
C THR A 188 31.99 -9.71 -1.83
N GLU A 189 32.45 -10.65 -1.01
CA GLU A 189 33.36 -10.37 0.10
C GLU A 189 34.81 -10.60 -0.34
N ASP A 190 35.74 -9.76 0.12
CA ASP A 190 37.19 -9.99 -0.03
C ASP A 190 37.72 -10.96 1.04
N ASP A 191 39.02 -11.28 0.98
CA ASP A 191 39.69 -12.18 1.94
C ASP A 191 39.62 -11.66 3.40
N GLU A 192 39.31 -10.38 3.60
CA GLU A 192 39.13 -9.72 4.91
C GLU A 192 37.64 -9.62 5.33
N GLY A 193 36.72 -10.18 4.52
CA GLY A 193 35.27 -10.16 4.77
C GLY A 193 34.61 -8.81 4.46
N ARG A 194 35.26 -7.92 3.69
CA ARG A 194 34.68 -6.63 3.30
C ARG A 194 33.86 -6.77 2.02
N LEU A 195 32.72 -6.09 1.98
CA LEU A 195 31.89 -6.00 0.79
C LEU A 195 32.59 -5.18 -0.30
N VAL A 196 32.86 -5.82 -1.43
CA VAL A 196 33.44 -5.24 -2.64
C VAL A 196 32.46 -5.36 -3.78
N ARG A 197 32.24 -4.26 -4.52
CA ARG A 197 31.38 -4.25 -5.70
C ARG A 197 32.07 -4.96 -6.87
N LEU A 198 31.39 -5.93 -7.46
CA LEU A 198 31.84 -6.59 -8.68
C LEU A 198 31.74 -5.60 -9.86
N PRO A 199 32.66 -5.65 -10.84
CA PRO A 199 32.54 -4.81 -12.03
C PRO A 199 31.21 -5.11 -12.74
N ASP A 200 30.50 -4.05 -13.13
CA ASP A 200 29.19 -4.18 -13.78
C ASP A 200 29.36 -4.95 -15.10
N VAL A 201 28.91 -6.20 -15.13
CA VAL A 201 28.80 -6.98 -16.36
C VAL A 201 27.45 -6.65 -16.98
N GLU A 202 27.38 -5.55 -17.74
CA GLU A 202 26.21 -5.22 -18.56
C GLU A 202 26.08 -6.24 -19.70
N VAL A 203 25.45 -7.38 -19.41
CA VAL A 203 24.79 -8.19 -20.44
C VAL A 203 23.31 -8.01 -20.19
N ASP A 204 22.67 -7.09 -20.90
CA ASP A 204 21.20 -7.07 -20.97
C ASP A 204 20.76 -8.40 -21.60
N PRO A 205 20.14 -9.33 -20.84
CA PRO A 205 19.74 -10.63 -21.38
C PRO A 205 18.74 -10.49 -22.54
N ALA A 206 18.07 -9.34 -22.66
CA ALA A 206 17.17 -9.08 -23.79
C ALA A 206 17.93 -8.92 -25.12
N THR A 207 19.22 -8.55 -25.11
CA THR A 207 20.01 -8.43 -26.35
C THR A 207 20.38 -9.78 -26.97
N SER A 208 20.37 -10.86 -26.18
CA SER A 208 20.70 -12.22 -26.63
C SER A 208 19.48 -13.09 -26.93
N VAL A 209 18.26 -12.58 -26.71
CA VAL A 209 17.01 -13.32 -26.90
C VAL A 209 16.10 -12.61 -27.88
N ASP A 210 15.52 -13.38 -28.79
CA ASP A 210 14.43 -12.91 -29.64
C ASP A 210 13.16 -12.74 -28.80
N VAL A 211 12.94 -11.51 -28.31
CA VAL A 211 11.80 -11.14 -27.46
C VAL A 211 10.44 -11.40 -28.12
N SER A 212 10.38 -11.52 -29.46
CA SER A 212 9.13 -11.84 -30.18
C SER A 212 8.62 -13.26 -29.91
N LYS A 213 9.51 -14.15 -29.44
CA LYS A 213 9.16 -15.53 -29.07
C LYS A 213 8.65 -15.66 -27.64
N ILE A 214 8.69 -14.61 -26.84
CA ILE A 214 8.18 -14.64 -25.48
C ILE A 214 6.65 -14.63 -25.53
N HIS A 215 6.06 -15.72 -25.04
CA HIS A 215 4.62 -15.88 -25.01
C HIS A 215 3.99 -15.00 -23.92
N LEU A 216 3.11 -14.08 -24.32
CA LEU A 216 2.33 -13.23 -23.42
C LEU A 216 0.83 -13.58 -23.53
N PRO A 217 0.08 -13.56 -22.41
CA PRO A 217 -1.36 -13.78 -22.46
C PRO A 217 -2.05 -12.67 -23.26
N SER A 218 -3.05 -13.05 -24.06
CA SER A 218 -3.86 -12.07 -24.81
C SER A 218 -4.80 -11.30 -23.87
N PRO A 219 -5.06 -10.00 -24.13
CA PRO A 219 -6.02 -9.24 -23.34
C PRO A 219 -7.44 -9.79 -23.53
N SER A 220 -8.22 -9.83 -22.45
CA SER A 220 -9.61 -10.31 -22.45
C SER A 220 -10.55 -9.29 -21.83
N TYR A 221 -11.71 -9.10 -22.46
CA TYR A 221 -12.79 -8.26 -21.93
C TYR A 221 -13.74 -9.03 -21.02
N PHE A 222 -13.75 -10.36 -21.06
CA PHE A 222 -14.73 -11.17 -20.32
C PHE A 222 -14.63 -11.06 -18.79
N PRO A 223 -13.44 -10.94 -18.17
CA PRO A 223 -13.35 -10.63 -16.74
C PRO A 223 -14.07 -9.35 -16.35
N LEU A 224 -14.02 -8.31 -17.20
CA LEU A 224 -14.71 -7.05 -16.96
C LEU A 224 -16.23 -7.20 -17.11
N VAL A 225 -16.68 -7.93 -18.13
CA VAL A 225 -18.11 -8.22 -18.36
C VAL A 225 -18.70 -9.02 -17.20
N LEU A 226 -17.99 -10.05 -16.75
CA LEU A 226 -18.36 -10.86 -15.58
C LEU A 226 -18.47 -9.97 -14.34
N ALA A 227 -17.44 -9.16 -14.07
CA ALA A 227 -17.42 -8.25 -12.92
C ALA A 227 -18.55 -7.22 -12.96
N ALA A 228 -18.94 -6.73 -14.14
CA ALA A 228 -20.04 -5.77 -14.31
C ALA A 228 -21.41 -6.34 -13.91
N GLY A 229 -21.59 -7.67 -13.95
CA GLY A 229 -22.81 -8.32 -13.47
C GLY A 229 -22.99 -8.24 -11.94
N LEU A 230 -21.88 -8.26 -11.19
CA LEU A 230 -21.91 -8.33 -9.71
C LEU A 230 -22.56 -7.10 -9.05
N PRO A 231 -22.23 -5.83 -9.42
CA PRO A 231 -22.92 -4.65 -8.88
C PRO A 231 -24.43 -4.66 -9.13
N VAL A 232 -24.88 -5.18 -10.28
CA VAL A 232 -26.30 -5.27 -10.63
C VAL A 232 -27.02 -6.28 -9.73
N ILE A 233 -26.42 -7.45 -9.52
CA ILE A 233 -26.93 -8.47 -8.58
C ILE A 233 -26.94 -7.92 -7.15
N GLY A 234 -25.87 -7.24 -6.74
CA GLY A 234 -25.76 -6.59 -5.43
C GLY A 234 -26.85 -5.54 -5.23
N TYR A 235 -27.08 -4.69 -6.23
CA TYR A 235 -28.15 -3.69 -6.22
C TYR A 235 -29.52 -4.36 -6.04
N ALA A 236 -29.81 -5.41 -6.80
CA ALA A 236 -31.05 -6.16 -6.68
C ALA A 236 -31.27 -6.76 -5.29
N ALA A 237 -30.20 -7.31 -4.68
CA ALA A 237 -30.25 -7.85 -3.32
C ALA A 237 -30.51 -6.76 -2.28
N VAL A 238 -29.85 -5.60 -2.39
CA VAL A 238 -30.02 -4.45 -1.47
C VAL A 238 -31.46 -3.93 -1.50
N PHE A 239 -32.04 -3.78 -2.70
CA PHE A 239 -33.40 -3.25 -2.87
C PHE A 239 -34.49 -4.32 -2.83
N LYS A 240 -34.12 -5.57 -2.48
CA LYS A 240 -35.04 -6.72 -2.38
C LYS A 240 -35.90 -6.91 -3.65
N SER A 241 -35.33 -6.60 -4.80
CA SER A 241 -36.02 -6.68 -6.09
C SER A 241 -35.33 -7.74 -6.95
N PRO A 242 -35.75 -9.02 -6.86
CA PRO A 242 -35.05 -10.13 -7.51
C PRO A 242 -35.04 -10.02 -9.04
N TRP A 243 -36.06 -9.38 -9.62
CA TRP A 243 -36.14 -9.15 -11.06
C TRP A 243 -35.01 -8.27 -11.59
N LEU A 244 -34.49 -7.35 -10.77
CA LEU A 244 -33.35 -6.51 -11.13
C LEU A 244 -32.03 -7.31 -11.16
N ALA A 245 -31.99 -8.50 -10.56
CA ALA A 245 -30.79 -9.35 -10.59
C ALA A 245 -30.63 -10.07 -11.93
N VAL A 246 -31.73 -10.30 -12.65
CA VAL A 246 -31.74 -11.03 -13.93
C VAL A 246 -30.71 -10.50 -14.93
N PRO A 247 -30.65 -9.20 -15.28
CA PRO A 247 -29.61 -8.69 -16.19
C PRO A 247 -28.19 -8.91 -15.64
N GLY A 248 -27.98 -8.79 -14.33
CA GLY A 248 -26.68 -9.03 -13.71
C GLY A 248 -26.24 -10.50 -13.78
N VAL A 249 -27.17 -11.44 -13.54
CA VAL A 249 -26.92 -12.88 -13.68
C VAL A 249 -26.63 -13.25 -15.13
N LEU A 250 -27.38 -12.67 -16.08
CA LEU A 250 -27.13 -12.90 -17.51
C LEU A 250 -25.75 -12.40 -17.94
N LEU A 251 -25.33 -11.20 -17.51
CA LEU A 251 -23.98 -10.68 -17.77
C LEU A 251 -22.90 -11.55 -17.15
N LEU A 252 -23.11 -12.02 -15.93
CA LEU A 252 -22.18 -12.91 -15.23
C LEU A 252 -22.02 -14.24 -15.97
N LEU A 253 -23.13 -14.90 -16.31
CA LEU A 253 -23.11 -16.18 -17.03
C LEU A 253 -22.51 -16.02 -18.44
N PHE A 254 -22.86 -14.94 -19.14
CA PHE A 254 -22.29 -14.62 -20.45
C PHE A 254 -20.78 -14.38 -20.35
N GLY A 255 -20.33 -13.60 -19.38
CA GLY A 255 -18.91 -13.35 -19.11
C GLY A 255 -18.16 -14.64 -18.79
N MET A 256 -18.70 -15.49 -17.92
CA MET A 256 -18.11 -16.79 -17.59
C MET A 256 -18.00 -17.71 -18.80
N TYR A 257 -19.09 -17.85 -19.56
CA TYR A 257 -19.12 -18.71 -20.73
C TYR A 257 -18.15 -18.23 -21.80
N GLY A 258 -18.19 -16.93 -22.12
CA GLY A 258 -17.30 -16.31 -23.08
C GLY A 258 -15.82 -16.44 -22.69
N TRP A 259 -15.51 -16.24 -21.41
CA TRP A 259 -14.14 -16.42 -20.92
C TRP A 259 -13.67 -17.89 -21.00
N ALA A 260 -14.56 -18.84 -20.70
CA ALA A 260 -14.21 -20.26 -20.69
C ALA A 260 -13.88 -20.82 -22.08
N ILE A 261 -14.43 -20.22 -23.14
CA ILE A 261 -14.18 -20.61 -24.54
C ILE A 261 -13.18 -19.70 -25.25
N GLU A 262 -12.71 -18.64 -24.60
CA GLU A 262 -11.72 -17.73 -25.17
C GLU A 262 -10.35 -18.42 -25.18
N PRO A 263 -9.68 -18.52 -26.35
CA PRO A 263 -8.35 -19.09 -26.41
C PRO A 263 -7.37 -18.20 -25.64
N GLY A 264 -6.50 -18.82 -24.83
CA GLY A 264 -5.52 -18.07 -24.01
C GLY A 264 -4.54 -17.22 -24.81
N THR A 265 -4.36 -17.55 -26.10
CA THR A 265 -3.66 -16.73 -27.09
C THR A 265 -4.34 -16.77 -28.44
N GLN A 266 -4.35 -15.63 -29.13
CA GLN A 266 -4.69 -15.61 -30.56
C GLN A 266 -3.68 -16.49 -31.31
N GLU A 267 -4.17 -17.46 -32.07
CA GLU A 267 -3.33 -18.19 -33.03
C GLU A 267 -2.78 -17.15 -34.02
N GLY A 268 -1.47 -16.97 -34.02
CA GLY A 268 -0.75 -16.07 -34.93
C GLY A 268 -0.60 -16.65 -36.32
#